data_AF-A0A535EBN3-F1
#
_entry.id   AF-A0A535EBN3-F1
#
_cell.length_a   1.000
_cell.length_b   1.000
_cell.length_c   1.000
_cell.angle_alpha   90.00
_cell.angle_beta   90.00
_cell.angle_gamma   90.00
#
_symmetry.space_group_name_H-M   'P 1'
#
loop_
_entity.id
_entity.type
_entity.pdbx_description
1 polymer ?
#
loop_
_entity_poly.entity_id
_entity_poly.type
_entity_poly.pdbx_seq_one_letter_code
_entity_poly.pdbx_strand_id
1 'polypeptide(L)'
;MPARASAAPAESWRAERDLQHHLRSLENRAAGIQTDLGDLQRSMPYKYLFDGRDLTGLTRSRIDAAMGAVEDLWQGYVVLSDMLAEAASVLDGARAWAKPDAVRNVEWLLFEDSLELGGRRLTPDELLDELTHALSACAQIVEDADDVWRRTVPAISRCEDEIHALLQRAGDLLAGQPVEALGQLGAQTAHLREQSGVDPLGVVEAFERDVTPRLEQARLRLTDELRQHRAVNGDLARARARLTELRDLHARVVEEAGSVWSKIAHPRGLLAPPDPGYLTDPPMGLEPWLARLQALGRLGSYRQVRRGLASWMQAAEEALGREREVLEVNREPLGRRQELRGLLSSLEAKARAVGLARDAALIDLGGRARAILYAPQTDLDDATLLVKGYGDRLRVLQNTNHKEVSYR
;
A
#
# COMPACT_ATOMS: atom_id res chain seq x y z
N MET A 1 49.36 30.72 -62.69
CA MET A 1 49.05 29.84 -63.84
C MET A 1 49.88 28.57 -63.73
N PRO A 2 49.21 27.41 -63.77
CA PRO A 2 49.37 26.54 -64.94
C PRO A 2 48.01 26.17 -65.55
N ALA A 3 48.02 26.03 -66.87
CA ALA A 3 46.91 25.54 -67.67
C ALA A 3 46.76 24.03 -67.49
N ARG A 4 45.51 23.55 -67.32
CA ARG A 4 45.13 22.15 -67.53
C ARG A 4 43.91 22.08 -68.43
N ALA A 5 44.22 21.69 -69.67
CA ALA A 5 43.47 20.81 -70.56
C ALA A 5 41.96 20.68 -70.34
N SER A 6 41.23 21.38 -71.22
CA SER A 6 40.05 20.93 -71.95
C SER A 6 39.63 19.47 -71.72
N ALA A 7 38.61 19.31 -70.88
CA ALA A 7 37.58 18.31 -71.06
C ALA A 7 36.26 19.11 -71.10
N ALA A 8 35.69 19.26 -72.29
CA ALA A 8 34.36 19.81 -72.43
C ALA A 8 33.39 18.84 -71.73
N PRO A 9 32.65 19.27 -70.68
CA PRO A 9 31.53 18.48 -70.23
C PRO A 9 30.49 18.51 -71.34
N ALA A 10 29.91 17.36 -71.66
CA ALA A 10 28.72 17.32 -72.50
C ALA A 10 27.68 18.24 -71.85
N GLU A 11 27.40 19.37 -72.51
CA GLU A 11 26.40 20.35 -72.08
C GLU A 11 25.00 19.74 -72.23
N SER A 12 24.60 18.86 -71.31
CA SER A 12 23.20 18.51 -71.14
C SER A 12 22.54 19.62 -70.33
N TRP A 13 22.19 20.70 -70.99
CA TRP A 13 21.40 21.78 -70.41
C TRP A 13 20.08 21.20 -69.88
N ARG A 14 19.74 21.47 -68.62
CA ARG A 14 18.41 21.15 -68.10
C ARG A 14 17.36 21.89 -68.92
N ALA A 15 16.25 21.23 -69.22
CA ALA A 15 15.22 21.84 -70.06
C ALA A 15 14.59 23.03 -69.35
N GLU A 16 14.05 23.99 -70.10
CA GLU A 16 13.33 25.16 -69.56
C GLU A 16 12.28 24.77 -68.51
N ARG A 17 11.56 23.68 -68.79
CA ARG A 17 10.55 23.14 -67.88
C ARG A 17 11.13 22.66 -66.56
N ASP A 18 12.34 22.10 -66.55
CA ASP A 18 12.96 21.56 -65.34
C ASP A 18 13.42 22.70 -64.42
N LEU A 19 14.02 23.76 -64.99
CA LEU A 19 14.42 24.96 -64.27
C LEU A 19 13.21 25.69 -63.67
N GLN A 20 12.17 25.90 -64.47
CA GLN A 20 10.93 26.53 -64.00
C GLN A 20 10.19 25.68 -62.96
N HIS A 21 10.23 24.35 -63.09
CA HIS A 21 9.61 23.44 -62.13
C HIS A 21 10.37 23.47 -60.79
N HIS A 22 11.70 23.44 -60.83
CA HIS A 22 12.53 23.51 -59.62
C HIS A 22 12.39 24.85 -58.91
N LEU A 23 12.43 25.97 -59.65
CA LEU A 23 12.18 27.30 -59.08
C LEU A 23 10.82 27.36 -58.37
N ARG A 24 9.74 26.91 -59.02
CA ARG A 24 8.40 26.87 -58.41
C ARG A 24 8.35 25.96 -57.18
N SER A 25 9.08 24.84 -57.20
CA SER A 25 9.19 23.95 -56.04
C SER A 25 9.83 24.66 -54.84
N LEU A 26 10.95 25.36 -55.06
CA LEU A 26 11.64 26.13 -54.02
C LEU A 26 10.79 27.28 -53.49
N GLU A 27 10.12 28.04 -54.36
CA GLU A 27 9.20 29.11 -53.97
C GLU A 27 8.04 28.59 -53.10
N ASN A 28 7.43 27.47 -53.49
CA ASN A 28 6.35 26.86 -52.72
C ASN A 28 6.83 26.37 -51.35
N ARG A 29 8.03 25.78 -51.27
CA ARG A 29 8.64 25.35 -50.00
C ARG A 29 8.94 26.54 -49.09
N ALA A 30 9.50 27.62 -49.64
CA ALA A 30 9.78 28.85 -48.91
C ALA A 30 8.49 29.50 -48.36
N ALA A 31 7.42 29.56 -49.17
CA ALA A 31 6.11 30.04 -48.74
C ALA A 31 5.47 29.14 -47.67
N GLY A 32 5.66 27.82 -47.77
CA GLY A 32 5.23 26.85 -46.76
C GLY A 32 5.86 27.13 -45.40
N ILE A 33 7.19 27.32 -45.37
CA ILE A 33 7.96 27.66 -44.15
C ILE A 33 7.42 28.92 -43.46
N GLN A 34 7.09 29.98 -44.22
CA GLN A 34 6.52 31.20 -43.66
C GLN A 34 5.13 30.98 -43.07
N THR A 35 4.33 30.12 -43.71
CA THR A 35 2.99 29.75 -43.24
C THR A 35 3.08 28.97 -41.92
N ASP A 36 3.95 27.95 -41.88
CA ASP A 36 4.17 27.12 -40.71
C ASP A 36 4.65 27.94 -39.49
N LEU A 37 5.59 28.87 -39.71
CA LEU A 37 6.03 29.79 -38.65
C LEU A 37 4.87 30.66 -38.15
N GLY A 38 4.07 31.22 -39.07
CA GLY A 38 2.93 32.05 -38.73
C GLY A 38 1.87 31.29 -37.92
N ASP A 39 1.61 30.03 -38.28
CA ASP A 39 0.67 29.17 -37.57
C ASP A 39 1.20 28.76 -36.19
N LEU A 40 2.51 28.45 -36.08
CA LEU A 40 3.16 28.19 -34.80
C LEU A 40 3.05 29.39 -33.85
N GLN A 41 3.37 30.61 -34.33
CA GLN A 41 3.28 31.84 -33.54
C GLN A 41 1.85 32.18 -33.11
N ARG A 42 0.85 31.76 -33.89
CA ARG A 42 -0.57 31.95 -33.56
C ARG A 42 -1.09 30.94 -32.56
N SER A 43 -0.42 29.79 -32.41
CA SER A 43 -0.80 28.73 -31.49
C SER A 43 -0.85 29.24 -30.05
N MET A 44 -1.83 28.77 -29.29
CA MET A 44 -1.98 29.16 -27.88
C MET A 44 -0.82 28.68 -27.01
N PRO A 45 -0.25 27.47 -27.17
CA PRO A 45 0.90 27.04 -26.39
C PRO A 45 2.14 27.90 -26.62
N TYR A 46 2.41 28.28 -27.88
CA TYR A 46 3.49 29.21 -28.20
C TYR A 46 3.31 30.54 -27.47
N LYS A 47 2.14 31.17 -27.60
CA LYS A 47 1.84 32.42 -26.90
C LYS A 47 2.00 32.26 -25.40
N TYR A 48 1.47 31.20 -24.81
CA TYR A 48 1.56 30.98 -23.37
C TYR A 48 3.00 30.86 -22.86
N LEU A 49 3.88 30.27 -23.66
CA LEU A 49 5.30 30.08 -23.37
C LEU A 49 6.11 31.39 -23.49
N PHE A 50 5.78 32.22 -24.48
CA PHE A 50 6.56 33.42 -24.83
C PHE A 50 5.94 34.75 -24.39
N ASP A 51 4.70 34.76 -23.88
CA ASP A 51 4.00 35.98 -23.44
C ASP A 51 4.44 36.39 -22.02
N GLY A 52 5.53 37.15 -21.95
CA GLY A 52 5.96 37.89 -20.75
C GLY A 52 6.57 37.05 -19.62
N ARG A 53 6.97 35.80 -19.89
CA ARG A 53 7.64 34.94 -18.90
C ARG A 53 9.10 34.73 -19.23
N ASP A 54 9.95 34.86 -18.22
CA ASP A 54 11.34 34.42 -18.30
C ASP A 54 11.38 32.91 -18.13
N LEU A 55 11.56 32.21 -19.25
CA LEU A 55 11.72 30.75 -19.26
C LEU A 55 13.01 30.38 -18.51
N THR A 56 13.00 29.24 -17.84
CA THR A 56 14.14 28.77 -17.04
C THR A 56 14.48 27.30 -17.33
N GLY A 57 15.62 26.86 -16.78
CA GLY A 57 16.02 25.46 -16.74
C GLY A 57 16.09 24.79 -18.11
N LEU A 58 15.51 23.59 -18.21
CA LEU A 58 15.62 22.75 -19.40
C LEU A 58 14.85 23.35 -20.58
N THR A 59 13.67 23.91 -20.32
CA THR A 59 12.83 24.53 -21.33
C THR A 59 13.56 25.68 -22.02
N ARG A 60 14.17 26.57 -21.23
CA ARG A 60 15.00 27.65 -21.77
C ARG A 60 16.17 27.10 -22.60
N SER A 61 16.92 26.14 -22.06
CA SER A 61 18.09 25.60 -22.77
C SER A 61 17.73 25.02 -24.14
N ARG A 62 16.58 24.35 -24.27
CA ARG A 62 16.12 23.78 -25.54
C ARG A 62 15.63 24.85 -26.51
N ILE A 63 14.91 25.84 -26.01
CA ILE A 63 14.37 26.93 -26.82
C ILE A 63 15.48 27.84 -27.32
N ASP A 64 16.42 28.24 -26.45
CA ASP A 64 17.55 29.09 -26.83
C ASP A 64 18.39 28.41 -27.93
N ALA A 65 18.59 27.08 -27.83
CA ALA A 65 19.28 26.32 -28.87
C ALA A 65 18.49 26.26 -30.19
N ALA A 66 17.18 26.03 -30.14
CA ALA A 66 16.34 25.94 -31.33
C ALA A 66 16.14 27.31 -32.01
N MET A 67 15.92 28.37 -31.24
CA MET A 67 15.81 29.74 -31.75
C MET A 67 17.12 30.24 -32.34
N GLY A 68 18.26 29.94 -31.71
CA GLY A 68 19.57 30.29 -32.27
C GLY A 68 19.80 29.65 -33.65
N ALA A 69 19.45 28.37 -33.81
CA ALA A 69 19.52 27.70 -35.11
C ALA A 69 18.59 28.34 -36.16
N VAL A 70 17.36 28.72 -35.76
CA VAL A 70 16.41 29.39 -36.64
C VAL A 70 16.92 30.79 -37.04
N GLU A 71 17.46 31.57 -36.10
CA GLU A 71 18.00 32.92 -36.37
C GLU A 71 19.18 32.89 -37.35
N ASP A 72 20.12 31.96 -37.16
CA ASP A 72 21.25 31.75 -38.06
C ASP A 72 20.78 31.39 -39.48
N LEU A 73 19.80 30.49 -39.60
CA LEU A 73 19.28 30.03 -40.88
C LEU A 73 18.41 31.09 -41.60
N TRP A 74 17.73 31.98 -40.87
CA TRP A 74 16.96 33.08 -41.46
C TRP A 74 17.83 34.07 -42.22
N GLN A 75 19.08 34.27 -41.81
CA GLN A 75 20.03 35.10 -42.59
C GLN A 75 20.23 34.51 -43.99
N GLY A 76 20.35 33.18 -44.09
CA GLY A 76 20.42 32.47 -45.37
C GLY A 76 19.11 32.57 -46.17
N TYR A 77 17.97 32.52 -45.49
CA TYR A 77 16.66 32.61 -46.15
C TYR A 77 16.43 33.96 -46.85
N VAL A 78 16.89 35.07 -46.25
CA VAL A 78 16.78 36.40 -46.88
C VAL A 78 17.56 36.42 -48.20
N VAL A 79 18.78 35.89 -48.20
CA VAL A 79 19.61 35.77 -49.41
C VAL A 79 18.95 34.84 -50.43
N LEU A 80 18.40 33.70 -50.00
CA LEU A 80 17.67 32.78 -50.87
C LEU A 80 16.46 33.45 -51.52
N SER A 81 15.69 34.26 -50.77
CA SER A 81 14.51 34.95 -51.29
C SER A 81 14.87 35.93 -52.41
N ASP A 82 15.96 36.67 -52.23
CA ASP A 82 16.49 37.58 -53.27
C ASP A 82 16.99 36.80 -54.50
N MET A 83 17.68 35.66 -54.29
CA MET A 83 18.15 34.79 -55.37
C MET A 83 16.98 34.17 -56.17
N LEU A 84 15.92 33.73 -55.50
CA LEU A 84 14.72 33.19 -56.15
C LEU A 84 14.02 34.28 -56.97
N ALA A 85 13.92 35.51 -56.45
CA ALA A 85 13.36 36.64 -57.18
C ALA A 85 14.21 37.01 -58.42
N GLU A 86 15.54 36.97 -58.30
CA GLU A 86 16.45 37.16 -59.43
C GLU A 86 16.26 36.07 -60.49
N ALA A 87 16.26 34.79 -60.08
CA ALA A 87 16.05 33.66 -60.97
C ALA A 87 14.69 33.72 -61.69
N ALA A 88 13.62 34.09 -60.98
CA ALA A 88 12.30 34.30 -61.54
C ALA A 88 12.30 35.42 -62.60
N SER A 89 12.93 36.56 -62.29
CA SER A 89 13.01 37.70 -63.21
C SER A 89 13.73 37.37 -64.53
N VAL A 90 14.74 36.48 -64.46
CA VAL A 90 15.46 35.99 -65.63
C VAL A 90 14.57 35.00 -66.40
N LEU A 91 13.99 33.99 -65.74
CA LEU A 91 13.23 32.95 -66.41
C LEU A 91 11.90 33.42 -67.03
N ASP A 92 11.27 34.46 -66.47
CA ASP A 92 10.05 35.08 -67.01
C ASP A 92 10.31 36.01 -68.22
N GLY A 93 11.56 36.42 -68.44
CA GLY A 93 11.93 37.28 -69.56
C GLY A 93 11.99 36.52 -70.89
N ALA A 94 11.13 36.87 -71.85
CA ALA A 94 11.10 36.24 -73.20
C ALA A 94 12.45 36.29 -73.98
N ARG A 95 13.42 37.11 -73.55
CA ARG A 95 14.77 37.23 -74.13
C ARG A 95 15.86 36.50 -73.33
N ALA A 96 15.56 35.97 -72.15
CA ALA A 96 16.57 35.37 -71.28
C ALA A 96 17.14 34.07 -71.85
N TRP A 97 16.29 33.25 -72.45
CA TRP A 97 16.66 32.02 -73.17
C TRP A 97 17.53 32.27 -74.41
N ALA A 98 17.62 33.51 -74.88
CA ALA A 98 18.51 33.90 -75.97
C ALA A 98 19.96 34.18 -75.50
N LYS A 99 20.22 34.20 -74.19
CA LYS A 99 21.54 34.44 -73.59
C LYS A 99 21.97 33.23 -72.76
N PRO A 100 22.85 32.35 -73.30
CA PRO A 100 23.31 31.14 -72.61
C PRO A 100 23.92 31.42 -71.22
N ASP A 101 24.65 32.52 -71.06
CA ASP A 101 25.27 32.92 -69.80
C ASP A 101 24.24 33.22 -68.69
N ALA A 102 23.06 33.74 -69.06
CA ALA A 102 22.01 34.04 -68.09
C ALA A 102 21.35 32.76 -67.56
N VAL A 103 21.10 31.79 -68.43
CA VAL A 103 20.55 30.47 -68.05
C VAL A 103 21.54 29.69 -67.19
N ARG A 104 22.84 29.77 -67.50
CA ARG A 104 23.90 29.13 -66.71
C ARG A 104 24.02 29.73 -65.30
N ASN A 105 23.88 31.05 -65.16
CA ASN A 105 23.85 31.68 -63.84
C ASN A 105 22.66 31.22 -63.00
N VAL A 106 21.47 31.08 -63.61
CA VAL A 106 20.28 30.56 -62.93
C VAL A 106 20.46 29.09 -62.54
N GLU A 107 21.06 28.26 -63.39
CA GLU A 107 21.34 26.86 -63.06
C GLU A 107 22.33 26.74 -61.89
N TRP A 108 23.36 27.58 -61.85
CA TRP A 108 24.27 27.67 -60.70
C TRP A 108 23.56 28.14 -59.43
N LEU A 109 22.72 29.17 -59.53
CA LEU A 109 21.96 29.70 -58.38
C LEU A 109 21.03 28.65 -57.76
N LEU A 110 20.36 27.83 -58.59
CA LEU A 110 19.30 26.93 -58.16
C LEU A 110 19.76 25.52 -57.73
N PHE A 111 20.91 25.05 -58.22
CA PHE A 111 21.34 23.65 -58.04
C PHE A 111 22.74 23.47 -57.45
N GLU A 112 23.57 24.50 -57.43
CA GLU A 112 24.93 24.43 -56.89
C GLU A 112 25.01 25.14 -55.53
N ASP A 113 26.17 25.07 -54.87
CA ASP A 113 26.40 25.66 -53.55
C ASP A 113 26.53 27.21 -53.64
N SER A 114 25.42 27.86 -53.99
CA SER A 114 25.33 29.29 -54.31
C SER A 114 25.18 30.17 -53.08
N LEU A 115 24.81 29.60 -51.93
CA LEU A 115 24.59 30.30 -50.66
C LEU A 115 25.81 30.13 -49.75
N GLU A 116 26.33 31.23 -49.20
CA GLU A 116 27.35 31.21 -48.16
C GLU A 116 26.75 31.62 -46.81
N LEU A 117 26.70 30.67 -45.86
CA LEU A 117 26.19 30.90 -44.50
C LEU A 117 27.22 30.44 -43.48
N GLY A 118 27.71 31.36 -42.63
CA GLY A 118 28.69 31.03 -41.58
C GLY A 118 29.98 30.37 -42.10
N GLY A 119 30.38 30.66 -43.34
CA GLY A 119 31.54 30.03 -44.00
C GLY A 119 31.29 28.64 -44.60
N ARG A 120 30.06 28.14 -44.54
CA ARG A 120 29.61 26.93 -45.26
C ARG A 120 28.95 27.34 -46.57
N ARG A 121 29.18 26.56 -47.62
CA ARG A 121 28.41 26.66 -48.86
C ARG A 121 27.26 25.66 -48.82
N LEU A 122 26.07 26.11 -49.17
CA LEU A 122 24.83 25.34 -49.13
C LEU A 122 24.08 25.52 -50.44
N THR A 123 23.38 24.47 -50.86
CA THR A 123 22.37 24.57 -51.93
C THR A 123 21.06 25.16 -51.38
N PRO A 124 20.20 25.74 -52.24
CA PRO A 124 18.86 26.19 -51.83
C PRO A 124 18.02 25.11 -51.14
N ASP A 125 18.07 23.87 -51.64
CA ASP A 125 17.33 22.75 -51.06
C ASP A 125 17.84 22.38 -49.66
N GLU A 126 19.15 22.33 -49.46
CA GLU A 126 19.76 22.04 -48.16
C GLU A 126 19.41 23.10 -47.12
N LEU A 127 19.43 24.39 -47.50
CA LEU A 127 19.02 25.47 -46.59
C LEU A 127 17.55 25.33 -46.18
N LEU A 128 16.65 25.06 -47.13
CA LEU A 128 15.23 24.88 -46.86
C LEU A 128 14.96 23.62 -46.01
N ASP A 129 15.72 22.54 -46.22
CA ASP A 129 15.67 21.32 -45.39
C ASP A 129 16.13 21.61 -43.95
N GLU A 130 17.27 22.31 -43.77
CA GLU A 130 17.77 22.70 -42.46
C GLU A 130 16.79 23.63 -41.73
N LEU A 131 16.18 24.60 -42.43
CA LEU A 131 15.13 25.48 -41.88
C LEU A 131 13.88 24.71 -41.45
N THR A 132 13.40 23.80 -42.29
CA THR A 132 12.23 22.97 -41.99
C THR A 132 12.50 22.12 -40.75
N HIS A 133 13.69 21.56 -40.64
CA HIS A 133 14.10 20.77 -39.47
C HIS A 133 14.18 21.63 -38.20
N ALA A 134 14.79 22.81 -38.28
CA ALA A 134 14.90 23.74 -37.14
C ALA A 134 13.53 24.23 -36.65
N LEU A 135 12.61 24.57 -37.57
CA LEU A 135 11.24 24.95 -37.22
C LEU A 135 10.45 23.79 -36.63
N SER A 136 10.61 22.58 -37.16
CA SER A 136 9.99 21.38 -36.60
C SER A 136 10.47 21.12 -35.16
N ALA A 137 11.76 21.35 -34.88
CA ALA A 137 12.30 21.24 -33.52
C ALA A 137 11.69 22.28 -32.57
N CYS A 138 11.51 23.54 -33.02
CA CYS A 138 10.79 24.56 -32.25
C CYS A 138 9.32 24.16 -31.97
N ALA A 139 8.61 23.68 -33.01
CA ALA A 139 7.23 23.23 -32.87
C ALA A 139 7.11 22.07 -31.88
N GLN A 140 8.03 21.09 -31.95
CA GLN A 140 8.06 19.96 -31.02
C GLN A 140 8.23 20.41 -29.56
N ILE A 141 9.10 21.39 -29.28
CA ILE A 141 9.27 21.91 -27.92
C ILE A 141 7.97 22.53 -27.38
N VAL A 142 7.25 23.25 -28.23
CA VAL A 142 5.96 23.88 -27.88
C VAL A 142 4.88 22.81 -27.65
N GLU A 143 4.85 21.77 -28.48
CA GLU A 143 3.95 20.62 -28.29
C GLU A 143 4.28 19.85 -27.01
N ASP A 144 5.56 19.58 -26.73
CA ASP A 144 5.99 18.92 -25.51
C ASP A 144 5.56 19.72 -24.27
N ALA A 145 5.71 21.05 -24.30
CA ALA A 145 5.25 21.93 -23.22
C ALA A 145 3.72 21.89 -23.04
N ASP A 146 2.96 21.89 -24.13
CA ASP A 146 1.50 21.75 -24.10
C ASP A 146 1.08 20.40 -23.49
N ASP A 147 1.75 19.32 -23.87
CA ASP A 147 1.51 17.98 -23.33
C ASP A 147 1.80 17.92 -21.82
N VAL A 148 2.86 18.59 -21.35
CA VAL A 148 3.15 18.74 -19.91
C VAL A 148 2.01 19.45 -19.19
N TRP A 149 1.50 20.57 -19.71
CA TRP A 149 0.40 21.29 -19.08
C TRP A 149 -0.90 20.49 -19.08
N ARG A 150 -1.16 19.70 -20.12
CA ARG A 150 -2.37 18.86 -20.20
C ARG A 150 -2.30 17.60 -19.34
N ARG A 151 -1.11 17.02 -19.14
CA ARG A 151 -0.96 15.70 -18.51
C ARG A 151 -0.26 15.78 -17.15
N THR A 152 0.92 16.37 -17.12
CA THR A 152 1.81 16.38 -15.96
C THR A 152 1.31 17.34 -14.88
N VAL A 153 0.87 18.55 -15.22
CA VAL A 153 0.36 19.51 -14.21
C VAL A 153 -0.85 18.94 -13.46
N PRO A 154 -1.87 18.38 -14.12
CA PRO A 154 -2.95 17.67 -13.41
C PRO A 154 -2.46 16.46 -12.61
N ALA A 155 -1.42 15.75 -13.07
CA ALA A 155 -0.84 14.63 -12.32
C ALA A 155 -0.15 15.09 -11.03
N ILE A 156 0.57 16.20 -11.06
CA ILE A 156 1.18 16.81 -9.86
C ILE A 156 0.08 17.16 -8.84
N SER A 157 -1.03 17.75 -9.29
CA SER A 157 -2.17 18.03 -8.40
C SER A 157 -2.77 16.79 -7.77
N ARG A 158 -2.96 15.72 -8.54
CA ARG A 158 -3.42 14.43 -7.98
C ARG A 158 -2.42 13.86 -6.96
N CYS A 159 -1.12 13.98 -7.23
CA CYS A 159 -0.09 13.53 -6.28
C CYS A 159 -0.13 14.32 -4.97
N GLU A 160 -0.37 15.62 -5.02
CA GLU A 160 -0.52 16.42 -3.80
C GLU A 160 -1.74 16.04 -2.98
N ASP A 161 -2.88 15.85 -3.63
CA ASP A 161 -4.09 15.36 -2.96
C ASP A 161 -3.83 14.00 -2.29
N GLU A 162 -3.10 13.10 -2.98
CA GLU A 162 -2.71 11.80 -2.43
C GLU A 162 -1.76 11.94 -1.24
N ILE A 163 -0.72 12.79 -1.33
CA ILE A 163 0.20 13.07 -0.22
C ILE A 163 -0.58 13.59 1.00
N HIS A 164 -1.52 14.51 0.78
CA HIS A 164 -2.36 15.05 1.83
C HIS A 164 -3.20 13.95 2.49
N ALA A 165 -3.84 13.08 1.69
CA ALA A 165 -4.62 11.95 2.19
C ALA A 165 -3.76 10.95 2.98
N LEU A 166 -2.53 10.66 2.52
CA LEU A 166 -1.59 9.79 3.22
C LEU A 166 -1.15 10.38 4.56
N LEU A 167 -0.87 11.69 4.61
CA LEU A 167 -0.53 12.39 5.85
C LEU A 167 -1.67 12.37 6.87
N GLN A 168 -2.91 12.63 6.45
CA GLN A 168 -4.09 12.53 7.34
C GLN A 168 -4.23 11.11 7.91
N ARG A 169 -4.15 10.09 7.05
CA ARG A 169 -4.25 8.68 7.45
C ARG A 169 -3.13 8.25 8.41
N ALA A 170 -1.93 8.77 8.23
CA ALA A 170 -0.81 8.53 9.14
C ALA A 170 -1.04 9.23 10.49
N GLY A 171 -1.51 10.48 10.48
CA GLY A 171 -1.80 11.28 11.67
C GLY A 171 -2.82 10.63 12.60
N ASP A 172 -3.93 10.14 12.05
CA ASP A 172 -5.00 9.47 12.80
C ASP A 172 -4.52 8.19 13.52
N LEU A 173 -3.52 7.51 12.96
CA LEU A 173 -3.12 6.16 13.39
C LEU A 173 -1.82 6.14 14.18
N LEU A 174 -0.92 7.12 14.01
CA LEU A 174 0.44 7.12 14.57
C LEU A 174 0.68 8.19 15.64
N ALA A 175 -0.38 8.73 16.25
CA ALA A 175 -0.30 9.71 17.34
C ALA A 175 0.67 10.88 17.05
N GLY A 176 0.70 11.35 15.80
CA GLY A 176 1.45 12.53 15.41
C GLY A 176 2.96 12.35 15.17
N GLN A 177 3.46 11.13 14.92
CA GLN A 177 4.80 10.99 14.35
C GLN A 177 4.80 11.59 12.92
N PRO A 178 5.61 12.62 12.63
CA PRO A 178 5.64 13.19 11.29
C PRO A 178 6.27 12.17 10.36
N VAL A 179 5.55 11.78 9.31
CA VAL A 179 6.15 11.13 8.15
C VAL A 179 6.89 12.23 7.39
N GLU A 180 8.03 12.67 7.92
CA GLU A 180 8.82 13.81 7.43
C GLU A 180 9.07 13.69 5.92
N ALA A 181 9.29 12.46 5.44
CA ALA A 181 9.44 12.14 4.02
C ALA A 181 8.22 12.54 3.17
N LEU A 182 6.98 12.35 3.65
CA LEU A 182 5.77 12.78 2.94
C LEU A 182 5.62 14.30 2.96
N GLY A 183 6.00 14.97 4.06
CA GLY A 183 6.02 16.43 4.14
C GLY A 183 7.03 17.05 3.17
N GLN A 184 8.24 16.50 3.11
CA GLN A 184 9.28 16.91 2.14
C GLN A 184 8.81 16.67 0.69
N LEU A 185 8.15 15.54 0.43
CA LEU A 185 7.59 15.23 -0.89
C LEU A 185 6.49 16.23 -1.29
N GLY A 186 5.61 16.60 -0.35
CA GLY A 186 4.58 17.61 -0.58
C GLY A 186 5.15 19.00 -0.90
N ALA A 187 6.21 19.41 -0.20
CA ALA A 187 6.92 20.65 -0.53
C ALA A 187 7.58 20.59 -1.92
N GLN A 188 8.16 19.43 -2.28
CA GLN A 188 8.76 19.22 -3.60
C GLN A 188 7.71 19.30 -4.73
N THR A 189 6.54 18.67 -4.56
CA THR A 189 5.46 18.74 -5.56
C THR A 189 4.90 20.15 -5.72
N ALA A 190 4.75 20.89 -4.62
CA ALA A 190 4.29 22.28 -4.66
C ALA A 190 5.27 23.16 -5.44
N HIS A 191 6.57 22.97 -5.21
CA HIS A 191 7.63 23.67 -5.94
C HIS A 191 7.60 23.35 -7.45
N LEU A 192 7.44 22.07 -7.82
CA LEU A 192 7.32 21.68 -9.23
C LEU A 192 6.08 22.28 -9.90
N ARG A 193 4.96 22.42 -9.16
CA ARG A 193 3.78 23.10 -9.69
C ARG A 193 4.07 24.56 -9.99
N GLU A 194 4.71 25.28 -9.08
CA GLU A 194 5.08 26.69 -9.30
C GLU A 194 6.01 26.84 -10.51
N GLN A 195 6.92 25.90 -10.72
CA GLN A 195 7.85 25.88 -11.86
C GLN A 195 7.19 25.51 -13.20
N SER A 196 6.03 24.85 -13.20
CA SER A 196 5.39 24.36 -14.43
C SER A 196 5.04 25.45 -15.44
N GLY A 197 4.91 26.71 -14.99
CA GLY A 197 4.67 27.86 -15.85
C GLY A 197 5.92 28.44 -16.53
N VAL A 198 7.13 28.10 -16.07
CA VAL A 198 8.41 28.69 -16.55
C VAL A 198 9.41 27.64 -17.03
N ASP A 199 9.31 26.39 -16.56
CA ASP A 199 10.11 25.25 -17.02
C ASP A 199 9.27 23.96 -17.08
N PRO A 200 8.28 23.86 -17.99
CA PRO A 200 7.47 22.65 -18.14
C PRO A 200 8.30 21.39 -18.42
N LEU A 201 9.33 21.47 -19.26
CA LEU A 201 10.15 20.31 -19.62
C LEU A 201 11.01 19.81 -18.47
N GLY A 202 11.58 20.70 -17.65
CA GLY A 202 12.31 20.30 -16.45
C GLY A 202 11.40 19.68 -15.40
N VAL A 203 10.16 20.18 -15.29
CA VAL A 203 9.16 19.68 -14.34
C VAL A 203 8.76 18.24 -14.63
N VAL A 204 8.52 17.87 -15.90
CA VAL A 204 8.16 16.47 -16.23
C VAL A 204 9.28 15.50 -15.90
N GLU A 205 10.53 15.85 -16.23
CA GLU A 205 11.69 15.00 -15.93
C GLU A 205 11.88 14.82 -14.42
N ALA A 206 11.80 15.92 -13.65
CA ALA A 206 11.92 15.87 -12.19
C ALA A 206 10.75 15.11 -11.54
N PHE A 207 9.54 15.26 -12.06
CA PHE A 207 8.35 14.58 -11.54
C PHE A 207 8.45 13.06 -11.72
N GLU A 208 8.78 12.58 -12.91
CA GLU A 208 8.89 11.14 -13.20
C GLU A 208 10.09 10.50 -12.50
N ARG A 209 11.23 11.19 -12.45
CA ARG A 209 12.45 10.67 -11.84
C ARG A 209 12.41 10.66 -10.32
N ASP A 210 11.91 11.73 -9.72
CA ASP A 210 12.09 11.96 -8.28
C ASP A 210 10.76 11.79 -7.51
N VAL A 211 9.65 12.34 -8.00
CA VAL A 211 8.37 12.36 -7.24
C VAL A 211 7.64 11.03 -7.32
N THR A 212 7.36 10.53 -8.53
CA THR A 212 6.58 9.30 -8.73
C THR A 212 7.13 8.09 -7.96
N PRO A 213 8.43 7.73 -8.05
CA PRO A 213 8.96 6.58 -7.33
C PRO A 213 8.99 6.77 -5.82
N ARG A 214 9.23 8.00 -5.34
CA ARG A 214 9.23 8.30 -3.89
C ARG A 214 7.82 8.24 -3.31
N LEU A 215 6.80 8.69 -4.04
CA LEU A 215 5.40 8.57 -3.64
C LEU A 215 4.99 7.10 -3.52
N GLU A 216 5.29 6.28 -4.53
CA GLU A 216 5.02 4.84 -4.50
C GLU A 216 5.72 4.13 -3.34
N GLN A 217 7.00 4.46 -3.11
CA GLN A 217 7.74 3.92 -1.97
C GLN A 217 7.12 4.35 -0.64
N ALA A 218 6.72 5.61 -0.50
CA ALA A 218 6.06 6.11 0.71
C ALA A 218 4.72 5.42 0.95
N ARG A 219 3.92 5.22 -0.11
CA ARG A 219 2.65 4.49 -0.08
C ARG A 219 2.81 3.06 0.43
N LEU A 220 3.78 2.33 -0.13
CA LEU A 220 4.08 0.96 0.29
C LEU A 220 4.53 0.88 1.74
N ARG A 221 5.46 1.77 2.15
CA ARG A 221 5.97 1.84 3.53
C ARG A 221 4.85 2.14 4.52
N LEU A 222 4.06 3.18 4.28
CA LEU A 222 2.96 3.56 5.17
C LEU A 222 1.92 2.43 5.25
N THR A 223 1.60 1.79 4.13
CA THR A 223 0.65 0.66 4.13
C THR A 223 1.14 -0.51 4.99
N ASP A 224 2.43 -0.84 4.92
CA ASP A 224 3.03 -1.89 5.76
C ASP A 224 3.06 -1.48 7.23
N GLU A 225 3.47 -0.25 7.55
CA GLU A 225 3.47 0.27 8.92
C GLU A 225 2.07 0.27 9.54
N LEU A 226 1.05 0.74 8.81
CA LEU A 226 -0.34 0.71 9.27
C LEU A 226 -0.84 -0.72 9.50
N ARG A 227 -0.45 -1.67 8.64
CA ARG A 227 -0.78 -3.08 8.82
C ARG A 227 -0.13 -3.63 10.09
N GLN A 228 1.15 -3.33 10.33
CA GLN A 228 1.88 -3.74 11.53
C GLN A 228 1.28 -3.13 12.80
N HIS A 229 0.95 -1.84 12.78
CA HIS A 229 0.32 -1.15 13.91
C HIS A 229 -1.04 -1.77 14.27
N ARG A 230 -1.90 -2.01 13.27
CA ARG A 230 -3.20 -2.68 13.49
C ARG A 230 -3.04 -4.10 14.03
N ALA A 231 -2.09 -4.86 13.51
CA ALA A 231 -1.83 -6.22 13.99
C ALA A 231 -1.41 -6.20 15.47
N VAL A 232 -0.44 -5.36 15.84
CA VAL A 232 0.02 -5.22 17.24
C VAL A 232 -1.12 -4.79 18.16
N ASN A 233 -1.94 -3.82 17.77
CA ASN A 233 -3.07 -3.38 18.58
C ASN A 233 -4.12 -4.48 18.74
N GLY A 234 -4.38 -5.25 17.69
CA GLY A 234 -5.24 -6.43 17.76
C GLY A 234 -4.69 -7.49 18.72
N ASP A 235 -3.39 -7.76 18.65
CA ASP A 235 -2.71 -8.72 19.54
C ASP A 235 -2.75 -8.26 21.01
N LEU A 236 -2.51 -6.96 21.27
CA LEU A 236 -2.63 -6.37 22.60
C LEU A 236 -4.07 -6.41 23.13
N ALA A 237 -5.08 -6.24 22.27
CA ALA A 237 -6.49 -6.39 22.66
C ALA A 237 -6.82 -7.83 23.03
N ARG A 238 -6.35 -8.82 22.25
CA ARG A 238 -6.51 -10.24 22.58
C ARG A 238 -5.81 -10.61 23.88
N ALA A 239 -4.59 -10.11 24.11
CA ALA A 239 -3.87 -10.31 25.36
C ALA A 239 -4.63 -9.75 26.57
N ARG A 240 -5.20 -8.54 26.47
CA ARG A 240 -6.06 -7.98 27.52
C ARG A 240 -7.26 -8.88 27.83
N ALA A 241 -7.97 -9.35 26.80
CA ALA A 241 -9.12 -10.23 26.98
C ALA A 241 -8.73 -11.55 27.68
N ARG A 242 -7.59 -12.14 27.30
CA ARG A 242 -7.06 -13.35 27.94
C ARG A 242 -6.66 -13.12 29.39
N LEU A 243 -6.07 -11.96 29.70
CA LEU A 243 -5.74 -11.61 31.08
C LEU A 243 -7.00 -11.48 31.94
N THR A 244 -8.08 -10.90 31.41
CA THR A 244 -9.38 -10.85 32.08
C THR A 244 -9.95 -12.26 32.32
N GLU A 245 -9.95 -13.12 31.29
CA GLU A 245 -10.39 -14.52 31.42
C GLU A 245 -9.62 -15.26 32.52
N LEU A 246 -8.30 -15.10 32.56
CA LEU A 246 -7.44 -15.77 33.53
C LEU A 246 -7.70 -15.26 34.96
N ARG A 247 -7.92 -13.96 35.15
CA ARG A 247 -8.31 -13.37 36.45
C ARG A 247 -9.64 -13.94 36.94
N ASP A 248 -10.64 -14.00 36.05
CA ASP A 248 -11.96 -14.52 36.39
C ASP A 248 -11.90 -16.02 36.72
N LEU A 249 -11.09 -16.79 35.97
CA LEU A 249 -10.89 -18.21 36.22
C LEU A 249 -10.19 -18.45 37.56
N HIS A 250 -9.11 -17.72 37.85
CA HIS A 250 -8.40 -17.81 39.12
C HIS A 250 -9.32 -17.50 40.31
N ALA A 251 -10.14 -16.44 40.22
CA ALA A 251 -11.12 -16.11 41.24
C ALA A 251 -12.12 -17.27 41.48
N ARG A 252 -12.59 -17.92 40.42
CA ARG A 252 -13.46 -19.11 40.52
C ARG A 252 -12.76 -20.31 41.16
N VAL A 253 -11.49 -20.55 40.84
CA VAL A 253 -10.70 -21.64 41.43
C VAL A 253 -10.59 -21.46 42.94
N VAL A 254 -10.29 -20.24 43.39
CA VAL A 254 -10.23 -19.90 44.82
C VAL A 254 -11.58 -20.08 45.51
N GLU A 255 -12.67 -19.60 44.88
CA GLU A 255 -14.02 -19.74 45.42
C GLU A 255 -14.45 -21.21 45.54
N GLU A 256 -14.23 -22.01 44.50
CA GLU A 256 -14.61 -23.42 44.46
C GLU A 256 -13.79 -24.25 45.45
N ALA A 257 -12.48 -23.99 45.55
CA ALA A 257 -11.65 -24.59 46.59
C ALA A 257 -12.22 -24.28 47.99
N GLY A 258 -12.55 -23.01 48.28
CA GLY A 258 -13.17 -22.60 49.54
C GLY A 258 -14.54 -23.27 49.79
N SER A 259 -15.36 -23.39 48.74
CA SER A 259 -16.66 -24.08 48.78
C SER A 259 -16.48 -25.54 49.16
N VAL A 260 -15.52 -26.26 48.56
CA VAL A 260 -15.24 -27.66 48.87
C VAL A 260 -14.75 -27.82 50.32
N TRP A 261 -13.79 -26.98 50.74
CA TRP A 261 -13.30 -26.96 52.12
C TRP A 261 -14.41 -26.73 53.15
N SER A 262 -15.41 -25.90 52.83
CA SER A 262 -16.54 -25.65 53.74
C SER A 262 -17.58 -26.78 53.79
N LYS A 263 -17.71 -27.58 52.73
CA LYS A 263 -18.84 -28.52 52.50
C LYS A 263 -18.49 -30.00 52.55
N ILE A 264 -17.21 -30.35 52.42
CA ILE A 264 -16.73 -31.74 52.44
C ILE A 264 -15.87 -31.93 53.70
N ALA A 265 -16.16 -32.97 54.47
CA ALA A 265 -15.34 -33.36 55.60
C ALA A 265 -14.07 -34.04 55.08
N HIS A 266 -12.89 -33.59 55.52
CA HIS A 266 -11.58 -34.15 55.15
C HIS A 266 -11.37 -34.36 53.64
N PRO A 267 -11.49 -33.30 52.79
CA PRO A 267 -11.36 -33.46 51.35
C PRO A 267 -9.96 -33.99 51.00
N ARG A 268 -9.90 -35.06 50.18
CA ARG A 268 -8.66 -35.69 49.71
C ARG A 268 -8.48 -35.43 48.22
N GLY A 269 -7.22 -35.35 47.77
CA GLY A 269 -6.89 -35.21 46.35
C GLY A 269 -7.09 -33.80 45.77
N LEU A 270 -7.40 -32.80 46.60
CA LEU A 270 -7.50 -31.41 46.13
C LEU A 270 -6.14 -30.88 45.70
N LEU A 271 -6.15 -30.11 44.61
CA LEU A 271 -5.01 -29.30 44.21
C LEU A 271 -5.14 -27.92 44.85
N ALA A 272 -4.04 -27.43 45.42
CA ALA A 272 -4.00 -26.08 45.95
C ALA A 272 -4.20 -25.06 44.80
N PRO A 273 -5.03 -24.02 44.99
CA PRO A 273 -5.07 -22.91 44.06
C PRO A 273 -3.64 -22.37 43.83
N PRO A 274 -3.25 -22.11 42.57
CA PRO A 274 -1.94 -21.53 42.28
C PRO A 274 -1.74 -20.19 43.01
N ASP A 275 -0.49 -19.88 43.38
CA ASP A 275 -0.16 -18.59 44.00
C ASP A 275 -0.40 -17.44 43.00
N PRO A 276 -1.17 -16.38 43.34
CA PRO A 276 -1.46 -15.28 42.41
C PRO A 276 -0.23 -14.51 41.91
N GLY A 277 0.97 -14.77 42.46
CA GLY A 277 2.20 -14.13 42.03
C GLY A 277 2.48 -14.21 40.53
N TYR A 278 2.10 -15.29 39.84
CA TYR A 278 2.25 -15.36 38.37
C TYR A 278 1.40 -14.31 37.61
N LEU A 279 0.35 -13.77 38.22
CA LEU A 279 -0.44 -12.66 37.70
C LEU A 279 0.18 -11.31 38.08
N THR A 280 0.41 -11.11 39.37
CA THR A 280 0.64 -9.77 39.94
C THR A 280 2.08 -9.42 40.22
N ASP A 281 2.98 -10.40 40.43
CA ASP A 281 4.31 -10.14 40.97
C ASP A 281 5.19 -9.36 39.99
N PRO A 282 5.61 -8.13 40.34
CA PRO A 282 6.57 -7.43 39.52
C PRO A 282 7.95 -8.12 39.59
N PRO A 283 8.74 -8.16 38.51
CA PRO A 283 8.45 -7.66 37.17
C PRO A 283 7.92 -8.72 36.17
N MET A 284 7.76 -9.98 36.62
CA MET A 284 7.54 -11.16 35.76
C MET A 284 6.08 -11.59 35.65
N GLY A 285 5.21 -11.10 36.53
CA GLY A 285 3.77 -11.34 36.49
C GLY A 285 3.16 -10.90 35.17
N LEU A 286 2.12 -11.62 34.74
CA LEU A 286 1.47 -11.37 33.45
C LEU A 286 0.89 -9.96 33.35
N GLU A 287 0.42 -9.36 34.44
CA GLU A 287 -0.10 -7.99 34.47
C GLU A 287 1.00 -6.93 34.21
N PRO A 288 2.06 -6.82 35.04
CA PRO A 288 3.11 -5.84 34.82
C PRO A 288 3.87 -6.08 33.51
N TRP A 289 3.97 -7.34 33.05
CA TRP A 289 4.57 -7.64 31.75
C TRP A 289 3.72 -7.10 30.60
N LEU A 290 2.39 -7.33 30.59
CA LEU A 290 1.52 -6.79 29.56
C LEU A 290 1.52 -5.26 29.55
N ALA A 291 1.52 -4.62 30.72
CA ALA A 291 1.62 -3.17 30.83
C ALA A 291 2.90 -2.61 30.19
N ARG A 292 4.04 -3.30 30.37
CA ARG A 292 5.31 -2.93 29.71
C ARG A 292 5.22 -3.08 28.18
N LEU A 293 4.60 -4.14 27.68
CA LEU A 293 4.40 -4.34 26.24
C LEU A 293 3.47 -3.26 25.65
N GLN A 294 2.44 -2.85 26.38
CA GLN A 294 1.58 -1.73 25.98
C GLN A 294 2.34 -0.41 25.92
N ALA A 295 3.21 -0.13 26.90
CA ALA A 295 4.05 1.06 26.89
C ALA A 295 5.01 1.06 25.69
N LEU A 296 5.65 -0.07 25.39
CA LEU A 296 6.49 -0.24 24.19
C LEU A 296 5.70 -0.07 22.89
N GLY A 297 4.43 -0.51 22.87
CA GLY A 297 3.52 -0.33 21.75
C GLY A 297 3.24 1.14 21.45
N ARG A 298 3.02 1.96 22.49
CA ARG A 298 2.83 3.41 22.34
C ARG A 298 4.09 4.12 21.85
N LEU A 299 5.27 3.58 22.11
CA LEU A 299 6.56 4.08 21.63
C LEU A 299 6.91 3.60 20.21
N GLY A 300 6.01 2.87 19.53
CA GLY A 300 6.25 2.39 18.16
C GLY A 300 7.22 1.19 18.04
N SER A 301 7.60 0.55 19.15
CA SER A 301 8.56 -0.57 19.16
C SER A 301 7.93 -1.92 18.75
N TYR A 302 7.24 -1.96 17.61
CA TYR A 302 6.37 -3.07 17.20
C TYR A 302 7.05 -4.44 17.14
N ARG A 303 8.31 -4.51 16.66
CA ARG A 303 9.04 -5.80 16.58
C ARG A 303 9.28 -6.40 17.96
N GLN A 304 9.62 -5.58 18.94
CA GLN A 304 9.85 -6.01 20.32
C GLN A 304 8.53 -6.43 20.96
N VAL A 305 7.46 -5.64 20.75
CA VAL A 305 6.12 -5.95 21.25
C VAL A 305 5.62 -7.29 20.70
N ARG A 306 5.76 -7.57 19.41
CA ARG A 306 5.33 -8.85 18.80
C ARG A 306 6.04 -10.05 19.42
N ARG A 307 7.37 -9.98 19.60
CA ARG A 307 8.15 -11.05 20.24
C ARG A 307 7.75 -11.24 21.70
N GLY A 308 7.59 -10.14 22.42
CA GLY A 308 7.15 -10.16 23.81
C GLY A 308 5.73 -10.71 23.98
N LEU A 309 4.80 -10.34 23.08
CA LEU A 309 3.42 -10.83 23.10
C LEU A 309 3.30 -12.31 22.79
N ALA A 310 4.11 -12.84 21.87
CA ALA A 310 4.12 -14.28 21.59
C ALA A 310 4.49 -15.07 22.86
N SER A 311 5.55 -14.62 23.55
CA SER A 311 6.00 -15.25 24.80
C SER A 311 4.97 -15.07 25.92
N TRP A 312 4.36 -13.88 26.02
CA TRP A 312 3.31 -13.59 26.99
C TRP A 312 2.08 -14.46 26.78
N MET A 313 1.66 -14.66 25.52
CA MET A 313 0.50 -15.48 25.18
C MET A 313 0.74 -16.94 25.55
N GLN A 314 1.94 -17.45 25.30
CA GLN A 314 2.30 -18.81 25.71
C GLN A 314 2.22 -18.98 27.23
N ALA A 315 2.84 -18.07 28.00
CA ALA A 315 2.79 -18.11 29.45
C ALA A 315 1.36 -17.99 30.01
N ALA A 316 0.51 -17.17 29.37
CA ALA A 316 -0.90 -17.04 29.73
C ALA A 316 -1.69 -18.32 29.46
N GLU A 317 -1.45 -19.00 28.33
CA GLU A 317 -2.13 -20.27 28.02
C GLU A 317 -1.68 -21.40 28.96
N GLU A 318 -0.39 -21.46 29.30
CA GLU A 318 0.13 -22.40 30.31
C GLU A 318 -0.48 -22.13 31.69
N ALA A 319 -0.71 -20.88 32.06
CA ALA A 319 -1.41 -20.52 33.29
C ALA A 319 -2.91 -20.90 33.24
N LEU A 320 -3.60 -20.63 32.13
CA LEU A 320 -4.99 -21.03 31.92
C LEU A 320 -5.16 -22.55 32.01
N GLY A 321 -4.24 -23.32 31.42
CA GLY A 321 -4.25 -24.78 31.49
C GLY A 321 -4.15 -25.28 32.93
N ARG A 322 -3.21 -24.74 33.71
CA ARG A 322 -3.04 -25.10 35.13
C ARG A 322 -4.28 -24.74 35.97
N GLU A 323 -4.83 -23.54 35.80
CA GLU A 323 -6.03 -23.12 36.53
C GLU A 323 -7.25 -23.98 36.18
N ARG A 324 -7.43 -24.35 34.90
CA ARG A 324 -8.51 -25.26 34.47
C ARG A 324 -8.35 -26.65 35.09
N GLU A 325 -7.13 -27.19 35.13
CA GLU A 325 -6.85 -28.48 35.76
C GLU A 325 -7.20 -28.47 37.25
N VAL A 326 -6.75 -27.45 37.99
CA VAL A 326 -7.07 -27.29 39.42
C VAL A 326 -8.57 -27.18 39.64
N LEU A 327 -9.27 -26.39 38.81
CA LEU A 327 -10.72 -26.22 38.91
C LEU A 327 -11.47 -27.55 38.72
N GLU A 328 -11.12 -28.32 37.70
CA GLU A 328 -11.79 -29.59 37.41
C GLU A 328 -11.57 -30.62 38.54
N VAL A 329 -10.32 -30.77 39.02
CA VAL A 329 -10.01 -31.67 40.13
C VAL A 329 -10.75 -31.24 41.40
N ASN A 330 -10.77 -29.95 41.72
CA ASN A 330 -11.41 -29.47 42.94
C ASN A 330 -12.95 -29.56 42.88
N ARG A 331 -13.57 -29.64 41.70
CA ARG A 331 -15.02 -29.82 41.57
C ARG A 331 -15.49 -31.25 41.80
N GLU A 332 -14.62 -32.23 41.60
CA GLU A 332 -14.96 -33.65 41.68
C GLU A 332 -15.66 -34.04 43.01
N PRO A 333 -15.21 -33.61 44.20
CA PRO A 333 -15.85 -34.01 45.46
C PRO A 333 -17.29 -33.50 45.62
N LEU A 334 -17.58 -32.27 45.18
CA LEU A 334 -18.94 -31.71 45.21
C LEU A 334 -19.84 -32.37 44.17
N GLY A 335 -19.31 -32.67 42.98
CA GLY A 335 -19.98 -33.50 41.98
C GLY A 335 -20.36 -34.86 42.55
N ARG A 336 -19.40 -35.55 43.19
CA ARG A 336 -19.59 -36.84 43.82
C ARG A 336 -20.65 -36.81 44.92
N ARG A 337 -20.66 -35.76 45.75
CA ARG A 337 -21.72 -35.53 46.75
C ARG A 337 -23.10 -35.49 46.10
N GLN A 338 -23.24 -34.77 44.99
CA GLN A 338 -24.51 -34.62 44.28
C GLN A 338 -24.94 -35.92 43.60
N GLU A 339 -24.01 -36.67 43.01
CA GLU A 339 -24.26 -38.01 42.46
C GLU A 339 -24.80 -38.97 43.52
N LEU A 340 -24.17 -39.03 44.70
CA LEU A 340 -24.60 -39.91 45.78
C LEU A 340 -26.01 -39.56 46.27
N ARG A 341 -26.37 -38.27 46.32
CA ARG A 341 -27.74 -37.83 46.63
C ARG A 341 -28.74 -38.31 45.58
N GLY A 342 -28.39 -38.19 44.30
CA GLY A 342 -29.23 -38.68 43.20
C GLY A 342 -29.40 -40.20 43.24
N LEU A 343 -28.30 -40.93 43.48
CA LEU A 343 -28.29 -42.38 43.58
C LEU A 343 -29.17 -42.85 44.74
N LEU A 344 -28.99 -42.29 45.94
CA LEU A 344 -29.84 -42.61 47.10
C LEU A 344 -31.32 -42.37 46.80
N SER A 345 -31.65 -41.21 46.23
CA SER A 345 -33.04 -40.87 45.86
C SER A 345 -33.65 -41.88 44.88
N SER A 346 -32.86 -42.36 43.91
CA SER A 346 -33.29 -43.39 42.95
C SER A 346 -33.51 -44.75 43.61
N LEU A 347 -32.63 -45.14 44.55
CA LEU A 347 -32.74 -46.40 45.28
C LEU A 347 -33.95 -46.40 46.21
N GLU A 348 -34.22 -45.28 46.89
CA GLU A 348 -35.41 -45.10 47.73
C GLU A 348 -36.71 -45.15 46.91
N ALA A 349 -36.72 -44.57 45.70
CA ALA A 349 -37.85 -44.70 44.77
C ALA A 349 -38.06 -46.15 44.34
N LYS A 350 -36.98 -46.89 44.05
CA LYS A 350 -37.06 -48.32 43.71
C LYS A 350 -37.56 -49.18 44.88
N ALA A 351 -37.10 -48.90 46.10
CA ALA A 351 -37.59 -49.59 47.30
C ALA A 351 -39.10 -49.38 47.51
N ARG A 352 -39.60 -48.17 47.25
CA ARG A 352 -41.05 -47.87 47.27
C ARG A 352 -41.81 -48.64 46.18
N ALA A 353 -41.31 -48.67 44.96
CA ALA A 353 -41.96 -49.36 43.85
C ALA A 353 -42.11 -50.88 44.08
N VAL A 354 -41.14 -51.51 44.76
CA VAL A 354 -41.15 -52.97 45.05
C VAL A 354 -41.79 -53.28 46.42
N GLY A 355 -42.41 -52.30 47.08
CA GLY A 355 -43.12 -52.50 48.35
C GLY A 355 -42.21 -52.72 49.58
N LEU A 356 -40.90 -52.57 49.43
CA LEU A 356 -39.89 -52.81 50.49
C LEU A 356 -39.58 -51.54 51.31
N ALA A 357 -40.24 -50.42 51.04
CA ALA A 357 -39.96 -49.14 51.70
C ALA A 357 -40.23 -49.10 53.22
N ARG A 358 -40.96 -50.09 53.76
CA ARG A 358 -41.21 -50.22 55.21
C ARG A 358 -40.22 -51.14 55.93
N ASP A 359 -39.26 -51.72 55.22
CA ASP A 359 -38.21 -52.53 55.84
C ASP A 359 -37.37 -51.65 56.78
N ALA A 360 -37.30 -52.06 58.05
CA ALA A 360 -36.65 -51.27 59.10
C ALA A 360 -35.16 -51.03 58.83
N ALA A 361 -34.47 -51.99 58.22
CA ALA A 361 -33.04 -51.87 57.91
C ALA A 361 -32.79 -50.90 56.74
N LEU A 362 -33.64 -50.90 55.72
CA LEU A 362 -33.58 -49.90 54.64
C LEU A 362 -33.90 -48.50 55.16
N ILE A 363 -34.88 -48.35 56.05
CA ILE A 363 -35.20 -47.04 56.65
C ILE A 363 -34.00 -46.50 57.44
N ASP A 364 -33.35 -47.33 58.27
CA ASP A 364 -32.18 -46.92 59.05
C ASP A 364 -31.00 -46.52 58.15
N LEU A 365 -30.64 -47.37 57.17
CA LEU A 365 -29.55 -47.09 56.24
C LEU A 365 -29.83 -45.83 55.40
N GLY A 366 -31.05 -45.66 54.90
CA GLY A 366 -31.44 -44.49 54.13
C GLY A 366 -31.45 -43.21 54.98
N GLY A 367 -31.94 -43.29 56.22
CA GLY A 367 -31.92 -42.19 57.18
C GLY A 367 -30.51 -41.73 57.51
N ARG A 368 -29.59 -42.67 57.80
CA ARG A 368 -28.18 -42.38 58.05
C ARG A 368 -27.46 -41.81 56.83
N ALA A 369 -27.66 -42.41 55.65
CA ALA A 369 -27.09 -41.92 54.40
C ALA A 369 -27.55 -40.48 54.11
N ARG A 370 -28.84 -40.19 54.33
CA ARG A 370 -29.40 -38.84 54.18
C ARG A 370 -28.83 -37.87 55.20
N ALA A 371 -28.71 -38.27 56.47
CA ALA A 371 -28.14 -37.41 57.51
C ALA A 371 -26.72 -36.94 57.14
N ILE A 372 -25.87 -37.85 56.63
CA ILE A 372 -24.49 -37.52 56.23
C ILE A 372 -24.44 -36.71 54.92
N LEU A 373 -25.23 -37.08 53.90
CA LEU A 373 -25.22 -36.38 52.60
C LEU A 373 -25.78 -34.95 52.68
N TYR A 374 -26.68 -34.67 53.61
CA TYR A 374 -27.30 -33.36 53.81
C TYR A 374 -26.73 -32.59 55.00
N ALA A 375 -25.74 -33.13 55.71
CA ALA A 375 -24.98 -32.40 56.71
C ALA A 375 -24.24 -31.19 56.10
N PRO A 376 -23.94 -30.14 56.88
CA PRO A 376 -23.16 -29.00 56.40
C PRO A 376 -21.82 -29.42 55.78
N GLN A 377 -21.09 -30.31 56.47
CA GLN A 377 -19.91 -31.01 55.97
C GLN A 377 -20.22 -32.49 55.77
N THR A 378 -20.03 -32.98 54.53
CA THR A 378 -20.29 -34.38 54.19
C THR A 378 -18.99 -35.16 54.14
N ASP A 379 -18.93 -36.25 54.90
CA ASP A 379 -17.91 -37.29 54.71
C ASP A 379 -18.31 -38.17 53.51
N LEU A 380 -17.53 -38.11 52.43
CA LEU A 380 -17.84 -38.79 51.18
C LEU A 380 -17.57 -40.29 51.25
N ASP A 381 -16.61 -40.74 52.05
CA ASP A 381 -16.26 -42.15 52.20
C ASP A 381 -17.39 -42.86 52.95
N ASP A 382 -17.82 -42.30 54.08
CA ASP A 382 -18.94 -42.82 54.87
C ASP A 382 -20.27 -42.78 54.10
N ALA A 383 -20.53 -41.67 53.39
CA ALA A 383 -21.72 -41.55 52.54
C ALA A 383 -21.74 -42.63 51.45
N THR A 384 -20.60 -42.88 50.81
CA THR A 384 -20.47 -43.91 49.76
C THR A 384 -20.76 -45.29 50.30
N LEU A 385 -20.20 -45.63 51.47
CA LEU A 385 -20.43 -46.93 52.12
C LEU A 385 -21.91 -47.14 52.47
N LEU A 386 -22.59 -46.09 52.97
CA LEU A 386 -24.00 -46.19 53.35
C LEU A 386 -24.94 -46.31 52.15
N VAL A 387 -24.71 -45.53 51.08
CA VAL A 387 -25.51 -45.62 49.86
C VAL A 387 -25.31 -46.99 49.19
N LYS A 388 -24.07 -47.51 49.15
CA LYS A 388 -23.79 -48.85 48.64
C LYS A 388 -24.48 -49.93 49.49
N GLY A 389 -24.37 -49.84 50.82
CA GLY A 389 -25.03 -50.76 51.76
C GLY A 389 -26.54 -50.77 51.61
N TYR A 390 -27.17 -49.61 51.37
CA TYR A 390 -28.60 -49.52 51.06
C TYR A 390 -28.95 -50.28 49.77
N GLY A 391 -28.18 -50.07 48.70
CA GLY A 391 -28.38 -50.76 47.41
C GLY A 391 -28.21 -52.28 47.50
N ASP A 392 -27.17 -52.74 48.21
CA ASP A 392 -26.90 -54.16 48.42
C ASP A 392 -28.02 -54.82 49.24
N ARG A 393 -28.48 -54.17 50.31
CA ARG A 393 -29.60 -54.65 51.12
C ARG A 393 -30.90 -54.73 50.32
N LEU A 394 -31.20 -53.72 49.51
CA LEU A 394 -32.38 -53.71 48.65
C LEU A 394 -32.33 -54.88 47.67
N ARG A 395 -31.17 -55.17 47.08
CA ARG A 395 -30.99 -56.30 46.16
C ARG A 395 -31.19 -57.65 46.84
N VAL A 396 -30.65 -57.84 48.05
CA VAL A 396 -30.84 -59.07 48.84
C VAL A 396 -32.33 -59.29 49.14
N LEU A 397 -33.03 -58.25 49.61
CA LEU A 397 -34.46 -58.34 49.92
C LEU A 397 -35.32 -58.60 48.68
N GLN A 398 -34.98 -58.01 47.53
CA GLN A 398 -35.65 -58.29 46.25
C GLN A 398 -35.50 -59.76 45.84
N ASN A 399 -34.31 -60.33 45.98
CA ASN A 399 -34.05 -61.73 45.66
C ASN A 399 -34.78 -62.70 46.60
N THR A 400 -34.90 -62.38 47.89
CA THR A 400 -35.66 -63.18 48.86
C THR A 400 -37.16 -63.12 48.58
N ASN A 401 -37.70 -61.93 48.30
CA ASN A 401 -39.12 -61.74 47.98
C ASN A 401 -39.51 -62.46 46.67
N HIS A 402 -38.61 -62.48 45.67
CA HIS A 402 -38.84 -63.22 44.43
C HIS A 402 -38.83 -64.75 44.62
N LYS A 403 -38.02 -65.27 45.55
CA LYS A 403 -38.02 -66.70 45.90
C LYS A 403 -39.28 -67.13 46.66
N GLU A 404 -39.80 -66.29 47.54
CA GLU A 404 -41.06 -66.58 48.27
C GLU A 404 -42.30 -66.55 47.37
N VAL A 405 -42.29 -65.70 46.33
CA VAL A 405 -43.36 -65.66 45.31
C VAL A 405 -43.24 -66.83 44.31
N SER A 406 -42.05 -67.38 44.09
CA SER A 406 -41.85 -68.52 43.17
C SER A 406 -42.07 -69.91 43.81
N TYR A 407 -42.26 -69.98 45.13
CA TYR A 407 -42.61 -71.21 45.87
C TYR A 407 -44.08 -71.27 46.31
N ARG A 408 -44.87 -70.25 45.97
CA ARG A 408 -46.34 -70.27 46.00
C ARG A 408 -46.88 -70.38 44.59
#